data_AF-A0AAD5NZ24-F1
#
_entry.id   AF-A0AAD5NZ24-F1
#
_cell.length_a   1.000
_cell.length_b   1.000
_cell.length_c   1.000
_cell.angle_alpha   90.00
_cell.angle_beta   90.00
_cell.angle_gamma   90.00
#
_symmetry.space_group_name_H-M   'P 1'
#
loop_
_entity.id
_entity.type
_entity.pdbx_description
1 polymer ?
#
loop_
_entity_poly.entity_id
_entity_poly.type
_entity_poly.pdbx_seq_one_letter_code
_entity_poly.pdbx_strand_id
1 'polypeptide(L)'
;MEENSQGEAHCYKNVDYNINPDTDLSYFVVDHGIYLSLLDTIEMVAKDFFMLPLEEKQKYPMAPGTVQGYGQAFVFSENQKLDWCNLFALGVEPDFMRRLELWPSKPADFK
;
A
#
# COMPACT_ATOMS: atom_id res chain seq x y z
N MET A 1 19.42 -38.80 9.37
CA MET A 1 20.21 -38.59 8.15
C MET A 1 19.17 -38.44 7.05
N GLU A 2 18.49 -37.29 6.94
CA GLU A 2 18.94 -36.08 6.20
C GLU A 2 19.41 -36.47 4.78
N GLU A 3 18.89 -35.92 3.68
CA GLU A 3 18.58 -34.52 3.42
C GLU A 3 17.35 -34.30 2.52
N ASN A 4 16.80 -33.10 2.72
CA ASN A 4 15.79 -32.38 1.96
C ASN A 4 16.43 -31.81 0.69
N SER A 5 15.79 -31.85 -0.49
CA SER A 5 16.11 -30.91 -1.58
C SER A 5 14.84 -30.27 -2.11
N GLN A 6 14.51 -29.13 -1.50
CA GLN A 6 13.70 -28.09 -2.13
C GLN A 6 14.38 -27.64 -3.43
N GLY A 7 13.59 -27.40 -4.46
CA GLY A 7 14.09 -26.77 -5.67
C GLY A 7 12.97 -26.60 -6.67
N GLU A 8 12.11 -25.61 -6.46
CA GLU A 8 11.38 -24.93 -7.53
C GLU A 8 10.81 -23.61 -6.99
N ALA A 9 11.71 -22.64 -6.78
CA ALA A 9 11.31 -21.24 -6.77
C ALA A 9 11.38 -20.75 -8.21
N HIS A 10 10.27 -20.84 -8.94
CA HIS A 10 10.14 -20.19 -10.24
C HIS A 10 10.01 -18.68 -10.00
N CYS A 11 11.18 -18.03 -9.90
CA CYS A 11 11.32 -16.58 -9.93
C CYS A 11 10.89 -16.03 -11.28
N TYR A 12 9.82 -15.26 -11.30
CA TYR A 12 9.72 -14.05 -12.12
C TYR A 12 9.18 -12.97 -11.17
N LYS A 13 9.90 -11.88 -10.89
CA LYS A 13 10.53 -10.99 -11.86
C LYS A 13 11.96 -10.68 -11.45
N ASN A 14 12.92 -11.13 -12.26
CA ASN A 14 14.24 -10.52 -12.31
C ASN A 14 14.05 -9.04 -12.63
N VAL A 15 14.34 -8.16 -11.67
CA VAL A 15 14.75 -6.80 -12.02
C VAL A 15 16.19 -6.97 -12.48
N ASP A 16 16.44 -6.80 -13.77
CA ASP A 16 17.80 -6.81 -14.29
C ASP A 16 18.60 -5.74 -13.53
N TYR A 17 19.57 -6.16 -12.73
CA TYR A 17 20.53 -5.29 -12.06
C TYR A 17 21.54 -4.72 -13.06
N ASN A 18 21.06 -4.13 -14.15
CA ASN A 18 21.86 -3.18 -14.92
C ASN A 18 21.68 -1.80 -14.27
N ILE A 19 22.10 -1.69 -13.00
CA ILE A 19 22.23 -0.40 -12.32
C ILE A 19 23.41 0.28 -13.00
N ASN A 20 23.11 1.26 -13.84
CA ASN A 20 24.14 2.12 -14.41
C ASN A 20 24.81 2.89 -13.25
N PRO A 21 26.13 2.73 -13.02
CA PRO A 21 26.81 3.47 -11.96
C PRO A 21 26.79 5.00 -12.20
N ASP A 22 26.45 5.45 -13.42
CA ASP A 22 26.34 6.87 -13.77
C ASP A 22 24.93 7.46 -13.57
N THR A 23 23.94 6.64 -13.16
CA THR A 23 22.61 7.16 -12.80
C THR A 23 22.55 7.47 -11.31
N ASP A 24 22.59 8.76 -10.98
CA ASP A 24 22.32 9.34 -9.66
C ASP A 24 20.84 9.16 -9.27
N LEU A 25 20.42 7.91 -9.03
CA LEU A 25 19.12 7.55 -8.49
C LEU A 25 19.33 6.91 -7.12
N SER A 26 19.24 7.74 -6.09
CA SER A 26 19.59 7.43 -4.69
C SER A 26 18.58 6.57 -3.92
N TYR A 27 17.69 5.82 -4.60
CA TYR A 27 16.60 5.10 -3.93
C TYR A 27 16.38 3.69 -4.46
N PHE A 28 17.13 2.73 -3.93
CA PHE A 28 16.89 1.30 -4.12
C PHE A 28 16.89 0.58 -2.77
N VAL A 29 15.89 -0.29 -2.57
CA VAL A 29 15.84 -1.24 -1.45
C VAL A 29 15.57 -2.60 -2.05
N VAL A 30 16.52 -3.51 -1.90
CA VAL A 30 16.43 -4.92 -2.31
C VAL A 30 16.80 -5.79 -1.12
N ASP A 31 16.49 -7.09 -1.19
CA ASP A 31 16.78 -8.07 -0.12
C ASP A 31 16.26 -7.65 1.27
N HIS A 32 15.11 -6.97 1.32
CA HIS A 32 14.49 -6.44 2.54
C HIS A 32 13.91 -7.51 3.48
N GLY A 33 13.99 -8.80 3.13
CA GLY A 33 13.52 -9.92 3.97
C GLY A 33 11.99 -10.03 4.13
N ILE A 34 11.21 -9.24 3.38
CA ILE A 34 9.75 -9.34 3.37
C ILE A 34 9.34 -10.37 2.32
N TYR A 35 8.47 -11.30 2.71
CA TYR A 35 7.93 -12.31 1.80
C TYR A 35 7.21 -11.66 0.60
N LEU A 36 7.57 -12.07 -0.61
CA LEU A 36 6.95 -11.55 -1.83
C LEU A 36 5.43 -11.80 -1.87
N SER A 37 4.99 -12.95 -1.34
CA SER A 37 3.56 -13.27 -1.23
C SER A 37 2.78 -12.27 -0.38
N LEU A 38 3.42 -11.66 0.62
CA LEU A 38 2.78 -10.59 1.41
C LEU A 38 2.63 -9.32 0.58
N LEU A 39 3.64 -8.96 -0.23
CA LEU A 39 3.56 -7.81 -1.13
C LEU A 39 2.46 -8.01 -2.19
N ASP A 40 2.36 -9.20 -2.78
CA ASP A 40 1.30 -9.56 -3.71
C ASP A 40 -0.08 -9.42 -3.06
N THR A 41 -0.22 -9.86 -1.81
CA THR A 41 -1.47 -9.75 -1.04
C THR A 41 -1.84 -8.28 -0.78
N ILE A 42 -0.87 -7.46 -0.35
CA ILE A 42 -1.08 -6.02 -0.12
C ILE A 42 -1.53 -5.34 -1.41
N GLU A 43 -0.87 -5.62 -2.54
CA GLU A 43 -1.23 -5.06 -3.84
C GLU A 43 -2.65 -5.48 -4.26
N MET A 44 -3.00 -6.76 -4.11
CA MET A 44 -4.32 -7.30 -4.42
C MET A 44 -5.41 -6.66 -3.56
N VAL A 45 -5.24 -6.64 -2.24
CA VAL A 45 -6.18 -6.05 -1.28
C VAL A 45 -6.42 -4.57 -1.56
N ALA A 46 -5.36 -3.82 -1.86
CA ALA A 46 -5.48 -2.40 -2.21
C ALA A 46 -6.28 -2.22 -3.51
N LYS A 47 -5.96 -2.98 -4.56
CA LYS A 47 -6.70 -2.96 -5.83
C LYS A 47 -8.18 -3.27 -5.63
N ASP A 48 -8.48 -4.34 -4.90
CA ASP A 48 -9.84 -4.77 -4.64
C ASP A 48 -10.65 -3.70 -3.91
N PHE A 49 -10.05 -3.06 -2.89
CA PHE A 49 -10.68 -1.93 -2.20
C PHE A 49 -10.99 -0.77 -3.15
N PHE A 50 -10.04 -0.33 -3.97
CA PHE A 50 -10.25 0.79 -4.88
C PHE A 50 -11.21 0.47 -6.05
N MET A 51 -11.37 -0.81 -6.40
CA MET A 51 -12.35 -1.30 -7.36
C MET A 51 -13.78 -1.39 -6.81
N LEU A 52 -13.98 -1.28 -5.50
CA LEU A 52 -15.33 -1.20 -4.91
C LEU A 52 -16.09 0.04 -5.44
N PRO A 53 -17.44 -0.01 -5.44
CA PRO A 53 -18.27 1.16 -5.71
C PRO A 53 -17.91 2.35 -4.81
N LEU A 54 -18.16 3.57 -5.30
CA LEU A 54 -17.83 4.78 -4.56
C LEU A 54 -18.52 4.81 -3.19
N GLU A 55 -19.76 4.34 -3.13
CA GLU A 55 -20.59 4.29 -1.91
C GLU A 55 -19.97 3.40 -0.84
N GLU A 56 -19.29 2.32 -1.23
CA GLU A 56 -18.58 1.45 -0.29
C GLU A 56 -17.32 2.13 0.26
N LYS A 57 -16.59 2.85 -0.60
CA LYS A 57 -15.36 3.58 -0.21
C LYS A 57 -15.67 4.79 0.67
N GLN A 58 -16.76 5.50 0.38
CA GLN A 58 -17.23 6.66 1.15
C GLN A 58 -17.71 6.33 2.56
N LYS A 59 -17.85 5.05 2.94
CA LYS A 59 -18.13 4.63 4.32
C LYS A 59 -16.99 4.95 5.29
N TYR A 60 -15.79 5.21 4.77
CA TYR A 60 -14.60 5.50 5.56
C TYR A 60 -14.11 6.93 5.29
N PRO A 61 -14.91 7.99 5.52
CA PRO A 61 -14.59 9.33 5.04
C PRO A 61 -13.36 9.91 5.77
N MET A 62 -12.51 10.60 5.02
CA MET A 62 -11.49 11.46 5.62
C MET A 62 -12.15 12.71 6.22
N ALA A 63 -12.20 12.78 7.56
CA ALA A 63 -12.83 13.90 8.25
C ALA A 63 -11.97 15.17 8.14
N PRO A 64 -12.58 16.38 8.05
CA PRO A 64 -11.83 17.64 8.00
C PRO A 64 -10.84 17.77 9.17
N GLY A 65 -9.60 18.15 8.87
CA GLY A 65 -8.54 18.28 9.87
C GLY A 65 -7.91 16.96 10.32
N THR A 66 -8.29 15.82 9.73
CA THR A 66 -7.68 14.50 10.00
C THR A 66 -6.98 13.96 8.76
N VAL A 67 -5.96 13.12 8.96
CA VAL A 67 -5.17 12.50 7.88
C VAL A 67 -5.65 11.09 7.50
N GLN A 68 -6.63 10.54 8.21
CA GLN A 68 -7.06 9.15 8.05
C GLN A 68 -8.43 9.06 7.39
N GLY A 69 -8.63 8.04 6.55
CA GLY A 69 -9.85 7.81 5.79
C GLY A 69 -9.63 7.96 4.28
N TYR A 70 -10.73 7.81 3.54
CA TYR A 70 -10.85 7.89 2.09
C TYR A 70 -11.26 9.29 1.68
N GLY A 71 -10.50 9.89 0.77
CA GLY A 71 -10.74 11.25 0.29
C GLY A 71 -9.61 11.77 -0.57
N GLN A 72 -9.62 13.09 -0.80
CA GLN A 72 -8.48 13.78 -1.40
C GLN A 72 -7.53 14.27 -0.31
N ALA A 73 -6.24 14.38 -0.68
CA ALA A 73 -5.27 15.03 0.19
C ALA A 73 -5.68 16.50 0.45
N PHE A 74 -5.48 16.94 1.69
CA PHE A 74 -5.89 18.23 2.26
C PHE A 74 -5.90 19.43 1.29
N VAL A 75 -6.99 20.21 1.36
CA VAL A 75 -7.10 21.54 0.71
C VAL A 75 -6.77 22.62 1.75
N PHE A 76 -5.62 23.26 1.59
CA PHE A 76 -5.11 24.33 2.46
C PHE A 76 -5.46 25.74 1.94
N SER A 77 -5.79 25.88 0.66
CA SER A 77 -6.18 27.17 0.06
C SER A 77 -7.02 27.00 -1.20
N GLU A 78 -7.78 28.04 -1.58
CA GLU A 78 -8.60 28.06 -2.79
C GLU A 78 -7.79 27.89 -4.09
N ASN A 79 -6.52 28.30 -4.08
CA ASN A 79 -5.63 28.25 -5.26
C ASN A 79 -4.72 27.02 -5.29
N GLN A 80 -4.94 26.06 -4.39
CA GLN A 80 -4.11 24.85 -4.33
C GLN A 80 -4.34 23.98 -5.56
N LYS A 81 -3.24 23.53 -6.18
CA LYS A 81 -3.27 22.45 -7.18
C LYS A 81 -3.44 21.12 -6.46
N LEU A 82 -4.45 20.36 -6.85
CA LEU A 82 -4.74 19.06 -6.29
C LEU A 82 -4.15 17.95 -7.15
N ASP A 83 -3.67 16.91 -6.50
CA ASP A 83 -3.25 15.70 -7.19
C ASP A 83 -4.46 15.01 -7.82
N TRP A 84 -4.27 14.47 -9.02
CA TRP A 84 -5.29 13.67 -9.67
C TRP A 84 -5.23 12.22 -9.18
N CYS A 85 -5.52 12.04 -7.89
CA CYS A 85 -5.59 10.74 -7.25
C CYS A 85 -6.65 10.71 -6.16
N ASN A 86 -7.06 9.50 -5.80
CA ASN A 86 -7.78 9.25 -4.55
C ASN A 86 -6.78 8.74 -3.51
N LEU A 87 -6.98 9.12 -2.25
CA LEU A 87 -6.16 8.69 -1.13
C LEU A 87 -7.00 7.88 -0.16
N PHE A 88 -6.44 6.79 0.34
CA PHE A 88 -6.93 6.09 1.52
C PHE A 88 -5.78 5.94 2.51
N ALA A 89 -5.87 6.63 3.64
CA ALA A 89 -4.80 6.70 4.62
C ALA A 89 -5.25 6.14 5.97
N LEU A 90 -4.42 5.32 6.60
CA LEU A 90 -4.69 4.70 7.89
C LEU A 90 -3.46 4.82 8.79
N GLY A 91 -3.69 5.13 10.07
CA GLY A 91 -2.67 5.04 11.10
C GLY A 91 -2.47 3.58 11.50
N VAL A 92 -1.23 3.09 11.41
CA VAL A 92 -0.87 1.71 11.78
C VAL A 92 -0.03 1.67 13.06
N GLU A 93 0.93 2.57 13.25
CA GLU A 93 1.79 2.61 14.46
C GLU A 93 2.05 4.05 14.89
N PRO A 94 2.07 4.36 16.21
CA PRO A 94 1.75 3.48 17.34
C PRO A 94 0.26 3.12 17.48
N ASP A 95 -0.05 2.09 18.28
CA ASP A 95 -1.41 1.56 18.51
C ASP A 95 -2.49 2.62 18.76
N PHE A 96 -2.18 3.66 19.55
CA PHE A 96 -3.17 4.70 19.89
C PHE A 96 -3.62 5.54 18.67
N MET A 97 -2.90 5.47 17.54
CA MET A 97 -3.30 6.15 16.30
C MET A 97 -4.22 5.30 15.41
N ARG A 98 -4.37 4.00 15.71
CA ARG A 98 -5.24 3.10 14.94
C ARG A 98 -6.70 3.43 15.18
N ARG A 99 -7.38 3.95 14.16
CA ARG A 99 -8.83 4.15 14.15
C ARG A 99 -9.52 2.97 13.50
N LEU A 100 -9.74 1.90 14.25
CA LEU A 100 -10.26 0.62 13.73
C LEU A 100 -11.63 0.75 13.04
N GLU A 101 -12.39 1.78 13.38
CA GLU A 101 -13.64 2.14 12.70
C GLU A 101 -13.43 2.56 11.22
N LEU A 102 -12.23 3.02 10.86
CA LEU A 102 -11.85 3.36 9.50
C LEU A 102 -11.26 2.17 8.74
N TRP A 103 -11.01 1.03 9.40
CA TRP A 103 -10.41 -0.14 8.76
C TRP A 103 -11.49 -0.96 8.04
N PRO A 104 -11.42 -1.09 6.70
CA PRO A 104 -12.44 -1.78 5.92
C PRO A 104 -12.62 -3.23 6.32
N SER A 105 -13.87 -3.70 6.24
CA SER A 105 -14.21 -5.13 6.31
C SER A 105 -14.26 -5.80 4.93
N LYS A 106 -14.10 -5.00 3.87
CA LYS A 106 -14.04 -5.43 2.47
C LYS A 106 -12.85 -4.76 1.80
N PRO A 107 -11.95 -5.50 1.13
CA PRO A 107 -11.92 -6.97 1.02
C PRO A 107 -11.67 -7.67 2.38
N ALA A 108 -11.95 -8.97 2.47
CA ALA A 108 -11.90 -9.71 3.74
C ALA A 108 -10.48 -9.75 4.35
N ASP A 109 -9.47 -9.80 3.48
CA ASP A 109 -8.05 -9.88 3.86
C ASP A 109 -7.42 -8.49 4.12
N PHE A 110 -8.22 -7.45 4.31
CA PHE A 110 -7.70 -6.11 4.57
C PHE A 110 -7.03 -6.00 5.96
N LYS A 111 -7.56 -6.70 6.96
CA LYS A 111 -7.18 -6.54 8.37
C LYS A 111 -6.10 -7.54 8.80
#